data_AF-A0A1V5VTL8-F1
#
_entry.id   AF-A0A1V5VTL8-F1
#
_cell.length_a   1.000
_cell.length_b   1.000
_cell.length_c   1.000
_cell.angle_alpha   90.00
_cell.angle_beta   90.00
_cell.angle_gamma   90.00
#
_symmetry.space_group_name_H-M   'P 1'
#
loop_
_entity.id
_entity.type
_entity.pdbx_description
1 polymer ?
#
loop_
_entity_poly.entity_id
_entity_poly.type
_entity_poly.pdbx_seq_one_letter_code
_entity_poly.pdbx_strand_id
1 'polypeptide(L)'
;MIQAQVELTEEQVRRLQEIAERNHVPISEMVQRAVEHWLKLYGDIPIEERQRRALAVVGRFHGGQGDIARNHNNYVAESINDYEPSDNLP
;
A
#
# COMPACT_ATOMS: atom_id res chain seq x y z
N MET A 1 14.86 3.14 18.69
CA MET A 1 15.41 2.91 17.34
C MET A 1 16.23 1.63 17.38
N ILE A 2 16.23 0.87 16.29
CA ILE A 2 17.05 -0.35 16.12
C ILE A 2 18.21 0.00 15.19
N GLN A 3 19.43 -0.46 15.51
CA GLN A 3 20.58 -0.28 14.64
C GLN A 3 20.59 -1.38 13.58
N ALA A 4 20.62 -0.97 12.31
CA ALA A 4 20.77 -1.86 11.17
C ALA A 4 22.02 -1.48 10.38
N GLN A 5 22.76 -2.48 9.91
CA GLN A 5 23.91 -2.30 9.02
C GLN A 5 23.50 -2.75 7.62
N VAL A 6 23.71 -1.89 6.64
CA VAL A 6 23.40 -2.16 5.23
C VAL A 6 24.60 -1.78 4.38
N GLU A 7 24.88 -2.58 3.35
CA GLU A 7 25.92 -2.28 2.38
C GLU A 7 25.35 -1.40 1.27
N LEU A 8 26.11 -0.36 0.90
CA LEU A 8 25.79 0.54 -0.19
C LEU A 8 26.94 0.53 -1.19
N THR A 9 26.62 0.65 -2.47
CA THR A 9 27.62 0.83 -3.51
C THR A 9 28.30 2.19 -3.37
N GLU A 10 29.55 2.31 -3.84
CA GLU A 10 30.31 3.56 -3.81
C GLU A 10 29.54 4.72 -4.48
N GLU A 11 28.89 4.44 -5.61
CA GLU A 11 28.12 5.45 -6.35
C GLU A 11 26.89 5.93 -5.56
N GLN A 12 26.22 5.04 -4.81
CA GLN A 12 25.10 5.44 -3.94
C GLN A 12 25.59 6.33 -2.80
N VAL A 13 26.73 5.99 -2.19
CA VAL A 13 27.33 6.80 -1.12
C VAL A 13 27.73 8.18 -1.64
N ARG A 14 28.37 8.25 -2.81
CA ARG A 14 28.77 9.52 -3.45
C ARG A 14 27.56 10.43 -3.69
N ARG A 15 26.46 9.89 -4.25
CA ARG A 15 25.23 10.66 -4.49
C ARG A 15 24.57 11.11 -3.19
N LEU A 16 24.54 10.24 -2.17
CA LEU A 16 24.00 10.60 -0.86
C LEU A 16 24.81 11.72 -0.20
N GLN A 17 26.14 11.70 -0.32
CA GLN A 17 27.03 12.75 0.16
C GLN A 17 26.73 14.09 -0.51
N GLU A 18 26.67 14.13 -1.85
CA GLU A 18 26.39 15.37 -2.58
C GLU A 18 25.05 16.00 -2.16
N ILE A 19 24.02 15.17 -1.93
CA ILE A 19 22.71 15.63 -1.48
C ILE A 19 22.78 16.08 -0.02
N ALA A 20 23.43 15.32 0.85
CA ALA A 20 23.59 15.62 2.27
C ALA A 20 24.32 16.96 2.48
N GLU A 21 25.41 17.20 1.75
CA GLU A 21 26.18 18.44 1.77
C GLU A 21 25.33 19.64 1.32
N ARG A 22 24.61 19.51 0.19
CA ARG A 22 23.72 20.58 -0.30
C ARG A 22 22.64 20.94 0.72
N ASN A 23 22.13 19.96 1.46
CA ASN A 23 21.05 20.14 2.43
C ASN A 23 21.55 20.38 3.86
N HIS A 24 22.87 20.37 4.11
CA HIS A 24 23.50 20.50 5.43
C HIS A 24 22.95 19.49 6.45
N VAL A 25 22.67 18.27 6.02
CA VAL A 25 22.17 17.18 6.88
C VAL A 25 23.13 16.00 6.89
N PRO A 26 23.19 15.21 7.97
CA PRO A 26 23.96 13.97 7.99
C PRO A 26 23.45 12.94 6.96
N ILE A 27 24.36 12.13 6.41
CA ILE A 27 24.00 11.03 5.49
C ILE A 27 23.01 10.06 6.13
N SER A 28 23.16 9.76 7.42
CA SER A 28 22.26 8.87 8.17
C SER A 28 20.83 9.38 8.15
N GLU A 29 20.64 10.69 8.30
CA GLU A 29 19.33 11.33 8.22
C GLU A 29 18.76 11.23 6.81
N MET A 30 19.59 11.40 5.77
CA MET A 30 19.17 11.24 4.38
C MET A 30 18.72 9.81 4.08
N VAL A 31 19.44 8.81 4.57
CA VAL A 31 19.07 7.38 4.46
C VAL A 31 17.75 7.12 5.18
N GLN A 32 17.58 7.65 6.39
CA GLN A 32 16.34 7.48 7.16
C GLN A 32 15.13 8.10 6.43
N ARG A 33 15.27 9.32 5.91
CA ARG A 33 14.23 9.97 5.09
C ARG A 33 13.90 9.19 3.82
N ALA A 34 14.90 8.63 3.15
CA ALA A 34 14.69 7.82 1.96
C ALA A 34 13.92 6.54 2.28
N VAL A 35 14.25 5.86 3.38
CA VAL A 35 13.54 4.65 3.85
C VAL A 35 12.09 5.00 4.21
N GLU A 36 11.85 6.08 4.97
CA GLU A 36 10.49 6.52 5.30
C GLU A 36 9.69 6.86 4.04
N HIS A 37 10.29 7.55 3.07
CA HIS A 37 9.64 7.89 1.83
C HIS A 37 9.28 6.64 1.02
N TRP A 38 10.20 5.67 0.93
CA TRP A 38 9.95 4.40 0.27
C TRP A 38 8.79 3.63 0.95
N LEU A 39 8.78 3.58 2.29
CA LEU A 39 7.70 2.94 3.05
C LEU A 39 6.36 3.69 2.90
N LYS A 40 6.35 5.01 2.70
CA LYS A 40 5.11 5.74 2.40
C LYS A 40 4.59 5.48 0.98
N LEU A 41 5.49 5.27 0.02
CA LEU A 41 5.13 5.01 -1.38
C LEU A 41 4.70 3.56 -1.62
N TYR A 42 5.40 2.61 -1.00
CA TYR A 42 5.27 1.18 -1.28
C TYR A 42 4.90 0.34 -0.07
N GLY A 43 4.97 0.89 1.14
CA GLY A 43 4.41 0.22 2.31
C GLY A 43 2.89 0.16 2.16
N ASP A 44 2.32 -0.96 2.63
CA ASP A 44 0.88 -1.09 2.71
C ASP A 44 0.30 0.14 3.41
N ILE A 45 -0.76 0.70 2.83
CA ILE A 45 -1.52 1.78 3.46
C ILE A 45 -1.82 1.31 4.89
N PRO A 46 -1.44 2.08 5.93
CA PRO A 46 -1.74 1.72 7.30
C PRO A 46 -3.21 1.34 7.42
N ILE A 47 -3.52 0.27 8.14
CA ILE A 47 -4.88 -0.29 8.23
C ILE A 47 -5.93 0.79 8.53
N GLU A 48 -5.56 1.76 9.36
CA GLU A 48 -6.36 2.94 9.73
C GLU A 48 -6.68 3.83 8.52
N GLU A 49 -5.69 4.14 7.68
CA GLU A 49 -5.90 4.94 6.46
C GLU A 49 -6.68 4.15 5.40
N ARG A 50 -6.47 2.83 5.33
CA ARG A 50 -7.27 1.94 4.46
C ARG A 50 -8.74 1.94 4.88
N GLN A 51 -8.99 1.83 6.19
CA GLN A 51 -10.34 1.91 6.78
C GLN A 51 -10.95 3.29 6.56
N ARG A 52 -10.21 4.39 6.79
CA ARG A 52 -10.69 5.76 6.58
C ARG A 52 -11.13 5.97 5.12
N ARG A 53 -10.34 5.50 4.15
CA ARG A 53 -10.69 5.58 2.72
C ARG A 53 -11.92 4.75 2.38
N ALA A 54 -12.02 3.53 2.92
CA ALA A 54 -13.18 2.68 2.72
C ALA A 54 -14.46 3.34 3.29
N LEU A 55 -14.40 3.91 4.50
CA LEU A 55 -15.52 4.62 5.10
C LEU A 55 -15.93 5.86 4.32
N ALA A 56 -14.97 6.59 3.73
CA ALA A 56 -15.24 7.80 2.96
C ALA A 56 -16.09 7.56 1.69
N VAL A 57 -16.15 6.33 1.19
CA VAL A 57 -16.96 5.96 0.02
C VAL A 57 -18.27 5.26 0.38
N VAL A 58 -18.48 4.88 1.65
CA VAL A 58 -19.73 4.26 2.10
C VAL A 58 -20.91 5.21 1.85
N GLY A 59 -21.99 4.68 1.24
CA GLY A 59 -23.19 5.44 0.93
C GLY A 59 -23.12 6.32 -0.32
N ARG A 60 -21.95 6.43 -0.98
CA ARG A 60 -21.81 7.20 -2.24
C ARG A 60 -22.32 6.46 -3.47
N PHE A 61 -22.46 5.14 -3.39
CA PHE A 61 -22.86 4.28 -4.49
C PHE A 61 -24.06 3.43 -4.06
N HIS A 62 -25.05 3.30 -4.95
CA HIS A 62 -26.22 2.47 -4.72
C HIS A 62 -26.27 1.39 -5.79
N GLY A 63 -26.02 0.14 -5.38
CA GLY A 63 -25.93 -1.01 -6.29
C GLY A 63 -27.27 -1.69 -6.51
N GLY A 64 -28.38 -0.95 -6.72
CA GLY A 64 -29.71 -1.45 -7.10
C GLY A 64 -30.43 -2.41 -6.12
N GLN A 65 -29.70 -3.11 -5.26
CA GLN A 65 -30.16 -4.15 -4.34
C GLN A 65 -29.65 -3.77 -2.95
N GLY A 66 -30.56 -3.32 -2.10
CA GLY A 66 -30.24 -2.69 -0.81
C GLY A 66 -29.89 -3.66 0.31
N ASP A 67 -30.09 -4.96 0.11
CA ASP A 67 -29.93 -6.01 1.12
C ASP A 67 -28.65 -6.84 0.94
N ILE A 68 -27.79 -6.51 -0.03
CA ILE A 68 -26.50 -7.19 -0.27
C ILE A 68 -25.66 -7.28 1.00
N ALA A 69 -25.59 -6.21 1.79
CA ALA A 69 -24.83 -6.21 3.04
C ALA A 69 -25.41 -7.19 4.10
N ARG A 70 -26.72 -7.42 4.08
CA ARG A 70 -27.41 -8.30 5.04
C ARG A 70 -27.38 -9.77 4.58
N ASN A 71 -27.54 -9.99 3.28
CA ASN A 71 -27.67 -11.31 2.67
C ASN A 71 -26.39 -11.73 1.93
N HIS A 72 -25.24 -11.10 2.25
CA HIS A 72 -23.97 -11.26 1.56
C HIS A 72 -23.61 -12.73 1.30
N ASN A 73 -23.70 -13.58 2.33
CA ASN A 73 -23.33 -14.99 2.21
C ASN A 73 -24.23 -15.76 1.24
N ASN A 74 -25.52 -15.40 1.17
CA ASN A 74 -26.45 -16.03 0.23
C ASN A 74 -26.10 -15.63 -1.20
N TYR A 75 -25.86 -14.34 -1.45
CA TYR A 75 -25.43 -13.85 -2.77
C TYR A 75 -24.09 -14.43 -3.22
N VAL A 76 -23.12 -14.56 -2.29
CA VAL A 76 -21.83 -15.21 -2.57
C VAL A 76 -22.03 -16.70 -2.90
N ALA A 77 -22.87 -17.40 -2.14
CA ALA A 77 -23.16 -18.81 -2.40
C ALA A 77 -23.86 -19.02 -3.75
N GLU A 78 -24.85 -18.18 -4.08
CA GLU A 78 -25.52 -18.17 -5.39
C GLU A 78 -24.51 -17.95 -6.52
N SER A 79 -23.68 -16.93 -6.42
CA SER A 79 -22.72 -16.59 -7.48
C SER A 79 -21.56 -17.60 -7.62
N ILE A 80 -21.16 -18.29 -6.56
CA ILE A 80 -20.21 -19.41 -6.63
C ILE A 80 -20.86 -20.63 -7.28
N ASN A 81 -22.15 -20.88 -7.02
CA ASN A 81 -22.85 -22.03 -7.55
C ASN A 81 -23.21 -21.85 -9.04
N ASP A 82 -23.45 -20.62 -9.47
CA ASP A 82 -23.67 -20.24 -10.87
C ASP A 82 -22.34 -20.03 -11.65
N TYR A 83 -21.20 -20.14 -10.97
CA TYR A 83 -19.89 -20.03 -11.60
C TYR A 83 -19.51 -21.35 -12.30
N GLU A 84 -19.68 -21.38 -13.61
CA GLU A 84 -19.05 -22.38 -14.48
C GLU A 84 -17.60 -21.93 -14.76
N PRO A 85 -16.56 -22.71 -14.39
CA PRO A 85 -15.19 -22.38 -14.75
C PRO A 85 -15.06 -22.38 -16.28
N SER A 86 -14.83 -21.22 -16.88
CA SER A 86 -14.52 -21.17 -18.30
C SER A 86 -13.12 -21.71 -18.53
N ASP A 87 -12.99 -22.89 -19.14
CA ASP A 87 -11.70 -23.46 -19.58
C ASP A 87 -10.97 -22.62 -20.65
N ASN A 88 -11.55 -21.49 -21.06
CA ASN A 88 -10.93 -20.51 -21.96
C ASN A 88 -10.32 -19.35 -21.17
N LEU A 89 -9.16 -19.60 -20.58
CA LEU A 89 -8.16 -18.54 -20.36
C LEU A 89 -7.13 -18.62 -21.50
N PRO A 90 -6.82 -17.51 -22.21
CA PRO A 90 -5.76 -17.49 -23.20
C PRO A 90 -4.36 -17.71 -22.58
#